data_AF-A0A0R1TS33-F1
#
_entry.id   AF-A0A0R1TS33-F1
#
_cell.length_a   1.000
_cell.length_b   1.000
_cell.length_c   1.000
_cell.angle_alpha   90.00
_cell.angle_beta   90.00
_cell.angle_gamma   90.00
#
_symmetry.space_group_name_H-M   'P 1'
#
loop_
_entity.id
_entity.type
_entity.pdbx_description
1 polymer ?
#
loop_
_entity_poly.entity_id
_entity_poly.type
_entity_poly.pdbx_seq_one_letter_code
_entity_poly.pdbx_strand_id
1 'polypeptide(L)'
;MEDEAMKFGVAVSYLENITDNIFENQDEILKYINEHSEDETAKTAFNVYLNGIKNQKNQQKKPRRFFTWKAEDISTGKMISTETLDDLSNKINSSKSSISRCYYENIYVNGQYKITRTERKPSFSSTHEFIWIADNNYTNEHFETESCYELAKMLDLSVSSVVNLRKMGKASKKGYVISRIKKA
;
A
#
# COMPACT_ATOMS: atom_id res chain seq x y z
N MET A 1 -11.68 27.12 -24.73
CA MET A 1 -12.84 26.53 -24.04
C MET A 1 -12.27 25.55 -23.05
N GLU A 2 -12.43 25.84 -21.77
CA GLU A 2 -11.96 24.97 -20.68
C GLU A 2 -12.81 23.69 -20.71
N ASP A 3 -12.17 22.54 -20.91
CA ASP A 3 -12.80 21.23 -20.67
C ASP A 3 -13.14 21.15 -19.19
N GLU A 4 -14.40 21.39 -18.83
CA GLU A 4 -14.88 21.10 -17.49
C GLU A 4 -14.71 19.60 -17.24
N ALA A 5 -13.78 19.26 -16.35
CA ALA A 5 -13.53 17.88 -15.97
C ALA A 5 -14.83 17.23 -15.47
N MET A 6 -15.34 16.24 -16.23
CA MET A 6 -16.57 15.53 -15.91
C MET A 6 -16.49 14.91 -14.51
N LYS A 7 -17.47 15.22 -13.65
CA LYS A 7 -17.54 14.73 -12.28
C LYS A 7 -18.13 13.31 -12.23
N PHE A 8 -17.75 12.52 -11.22
CA PHE A 8 -18.18 11.13 -11.05
C PHE A 8 -19.71 10.93 -11.09
N GLY A 9 -20.48 11.79 -10.42
CA GLY A 9 -21.94 11.70 -10.45
C GLY A 9 -22.54 11.95 -11.85
N VAL A 10 -21.97 12.88 -12.61
CA VAL A 10 -22.39 13.17 -13.98
C VAL A 10 -22.06 12.01 -14.92
N ALA A 11 -20.89 11.40 -14.73
CA ALA A 11 -20.49 10.21 -15.47
C ALA A 11 -21.41 9.02 -15.21
N VAL A 12 -21.81 8.79 -13.95
CA VAL A 12 -22.77 7.74 -13.59
C VAL A 12 -24.12 7.99 -14.26
N SER A 13 -24.70 9.19 -14.11
CA SER A 13 -26.00 9.47 -14.74
C SER A 13 -25.98 9.40 -16.27
N TYR A 14 -24.85 9.77 -16.90
CA TYR A 14 -24.69 9.65 -18.34
C TYR A 14 -24.69 8.18 -18.80
N LEU A 15 -23.95 7.31 -18.09
CA LEU A 15 -23.86 5.89 -18.41
C LEU A 15 -25.15 5.12 -18.05
N GLU A 16 -25.91 5.58 -17.05
CA GLU A 16 -27.23 5.02 -16.70
C GLU A 16 -28.26 5.23 -17.82
N ASN A 17 -28.11 6.28 -18.63
CA ASN A 17 -28.93 6.47 -19.82
C ASN A 17 -28.58 5.51 -20.97
N ILE A 18 -27.42 4.86 -20.91
CA ILE A 18 -26.97 3.87 -21.90
C ILE A 18 -27.34 2.46 -21.43
N THR A 19 -27.22 2.19 -20.12
CA THR A 19 -27.57 0.90 -19.52
C THR A 19 -28.19 1.09 -18.14
N ASP A 20 -29.33 0.45 -17.87
CA ASP A 20 -30.08 0.58 -16.61
C ASP A 20 -29.31 0.11 -15.35
N ASN A 21 -28.21 -0.65 -15.51
CA ASN A 21 -27.33 -1.05 -14.41
C ASN A 21 -25.85 -1.13 -14.83
N ILE A 22 -25.13 -0.01 -14.70
CA ILE A 22 -23.70 0.11 -15.05
C ILE A 22 -22.83 -0.92 -14.30
N PHE A 23 -23.18 -1.29 -13.08
CA PHE A 23 -22.36 -2.20 -12.27
C PHE A 23 -22.36 -3.63 -12.80
N GLU A 24 -23.49 -4.08 -13.34
CA GLU A 24 -23.66 -5.44 -13.87
C GLU A 24 -23.37 -5.51 -15.37
N ASN A 25 -23.54 -4.39 -16.09
CA ASN A 25 -23.51 -4.35 -17.57
C ASN A 25 -22.31 -3.56 -18.14
N GLN A 26 -21.14 -3.63 -17.48
CA GLN A 26 -19.93 -2.93 -17.96
C GLN A 26 -19.51 -3.34 -19.37
N ASP A 27 -19.75 -4.60 -19.74
CA ASP A 27 -19.45 -5.13 -21.07
C ASP A 27 -20.35 -4.51 -22.16
N GLU A 28 -21.59 -4.17 -21.84
CA GLU A 28 -22.52 -3.48 -22.76
C GLU A 28 -22.10 -2.04 -22.99
N ILE A 29 -21.60 -1.35 -21.95
CA ILE A 29 -21.04 0.00 -22.07
C ILE A 29 -19.77 -0.01 -22.93
N LEU A 30 -18.89 -1.00 -22.71
CA LEU A 30 -17.71 -1.19 -23.55
C LEU A 30 -18.08 -1.48 -25.01
N LYS A 31 -19.11 -2.29 -25.24
CA LYS A 31 -19.66 -2.55 -26.57
C LYS A 31 -20.19 -1.27 -27.21
N TYR A 32 -20.99 -0.49 -26.50
CA TYR A 32 -21.50 0.79 -26.98
C TYR A 32 -20.38 1.76 -27.37
N ILE A 33 -19.34 1.90 -26.52
CA ILE A 33 -18.17 2.76 -26.78
C ILE A 33 -17.41 2.32 -28.03
N ASN A 34 -17.28 1.02 -28.25
CA ASN A 34 -16.61 0.47 -29.44
C ASN A 34 -17.44 0.67 -30.71
N GLU A 35 -18.76 0.56 -30.62
CA GLU A 35 -19.69 0.77 -31.75
C GLU A 35 -19.89 2.25 -32.08
N HIS A 36 -19.75 3.14 -31.08
CA HIS A 36 -19.92 4.59 -31.21
C HIS A 36 -18.60 5.31 -30.90
N SER A 37 -17.56 5.01 -31.68
CA SER A 37 -16.20 5.50 -31.42
C SER A 37 -16.05 7.03 -31.48
N GLU A 38 -17.02 7.75 -32.03
CA GLU A 38 -17.05 9.22 -32.08
C GLU A 38 -17.59 9.86 -30.79
N ASP A 39 -18.23 9.06 -29.92
CA ASP A 39 -18.76 9.51 -28.64
C ASP A 39 -17.65 9.60 -27.59
N GLU A 40 -16.86 10.67 -27.66
CA GLU A 40 -15.82 10.98 -26.67
C GLU A 40 -16.39 11.25 -25.26
N THR A 41 -17.69 11.58 -25.18
CA THR A 41 -18.38 11.81 -23.90
C THR A 41 -18.58 10.48 -23.16
N ALA A 42 -19.04 9.43 -23.86
CA ALA A 42 -19.16 8.09 -23.30
C ALA A 42 -17.83 7.51 -22.82
N LYS A 43 -16.75 7.69 -23.60
CA LYS A 43 -15.38 7.29 -23.20
C LYS A 43 -14.92 8.01 -21.94
N THR A 44 -15.14 9.32 -21.88
CA THR A 44 -14.76 10.15 -20.73
C THR A 44 -15.56 9.75 -19.50
N ALA A 45 -16.87 9.55 -19.63
CA ALA A 45 -17.74 9.09 -18.55
C ALA A 45 -17.30 7.73 -17.99
N PHE A 46 -17.01 6.76 -18.86
CA PHE A 46 -16.57 5.43 -18.43
C PHE A 46 -15.23 5.46 -17.69
N ASN A 47 -14.27 6.25 -18.18
CA ASN A 47 -12.99 6.44 -17.49
C ASN A 47 -13.15 7.11 -16.12
N VAL A 48 -14.00 8.13 -16.02
CA VAL A 48 -14.31 8.81 -14.76
C VAL A 48 -15.00 7.84 -13.78
N TYR A 49 -15.94 7.03 -14.25
CA TYR A 49 -16.60 5.99 -13.46
C TYR A 49 -15.61 4.95 -12.90
N LEU A 50 -14.75 4.38 -13.73
CA LEU A 50 -13.74 3.41 -13.31
C LEU A 50 -12.77 3.99 -12.26
N ASN A 51 -12.36 5.23 -12.43
CA ASN A 51 -11.49 5.92 -11.48
C ASN A 51 -12.20 6.21 -10.15
N GLY A 52 -13.48 6.60 -10.19
CA GLY A 52 -14.29 6.80 -8.98
C GLY A 52 -14.46 5.52 -8.17
N ILE A 53 -14.73 4.38 -8.80
CA ILE A 53 -14.82 3.08 -8.11
C ILE A 53 -13.48 2.70 -7.47
N LYS A 54 -12.37 2.86 -8.20
CA LYS A 54 -11.03 2.60 -7.65
C LYS A 54 -10.75 3.46 -6.42
N ASN A 55 -11.13 4.73 -6.46
CA ASN A 55 -10.95 5.65 -5.34
C ASN A 55 -11.84 5.28 -4.14
N GLN A 56 -13.09 4.89 -4.35
CA GLN A 56 -13.97 4.40 -3.28
C GLN A 56 -13.41 3.12 -2.63
N LYS A 57 -12.94 2.15 -3.43
CA LYS A 57 -12.28 0.93 -2.91
C LYS A 57 -11.00 1.26 -2.12
N ASN A 58 -10.26 2.29 -2.54
CA ASN A 58 -9.07 2.73 -1.81
C ASN A 58 -9.39 3.49 -0.52
N GLN A 59 -10.49 4.25 -0.47
CA GLN A 59 -10.97 4.92 0.74
C GLN A 59 -11.53 3.94 1.78
N GLN A 60 -12.08 2.80 1.36
CA GLN A 60 -12.56 1.74 2.27
C GLN A 60 -11.44 0.85 2.84
N LYS A 61 -10.17 1.05 2.45
CA LYS A 61 -9.06 0.31 3.05
C LYS A 61 -8.88 0.79 4.49
N LYS A 62 -9.35 -0.03 5.44
CA LYS A 62 -9.08 0.15 6.87
C LYS A 62 -7.58 0.43 7.07
N PRO A 63 -7.21 1.33 7.99
CA PRO A 63 -5.82 1.64 8.26
C PRO A 63 -5.04 0.34 8.53
N ARG A 64 -3.86 0.21 7.92
CA ARG A 64 -2.98 -0.93 8.18
C ARG A 64 -2.64 -0.95 9.66
N ARG A 65 -3.07 -2.00 10.35
CA ARG A 65 -2.72 -2.24 11.76
C ARG A 65 -1.37 -2.91 11.82
N PHE A 66 -0.48 -2.37 12.64
CA PHE A 66 0.83 -2.96 12.90
C PHE A 66 0.78 -3.59 14.28
N PHE A 67 1.43 -4.74 14.43
CA PHE A 67 1.46 -5.47 15.70
C PHE A 67 2.89 -5.74 16.14
N THR A 68 3.11 -5.79 17.44
CA THR A 68 4.25 -6.49 18.05
C THR A 68 3.76 -7.87 18.46
N TRP A 69 4.41 -8.91 17.95
CA TRP A 69 4.15 -10.30 18.33
C TRP A 69 5.00 -10.68 19.53
N LYS A 70 4.38 -11.37 20.49
CA LYS A 70 5.03 -11.78 21.74
C LYS A 70 4.79 -13.26 22.00
N ALA A 71 5.83 -13.96 22.40
CA ALA A 71 5.76 -15.33 22.93
C ALA A 71 6.29 -15.32 24.37
N GLU A 72 5.46 -15.77 25.30
CA GLU A 72 5.85 -15.99 26.70
C GLU A 72 6.07 -17.48 26.90
N ASP A 73 7.27 -17.86 27.32
CA ASP A 73 7.58 -19.23 27.75
C ASP A 73 6.97 -19.48 29.13
N ILE A 74 6.00 -20.39 29.21
CA ILE A 74 5.31 -20.67 30.48
C ILE A 74 6.19 -21.33 31.54
N SER A 75 7.29 -21.97 31.12
CA SER A 75 8.20 -22.66 32.04
C SER A 75 9.20 -21.72 32.70
N THR A 76 9.62 -20.66 31.98
CA THR A 76 10.66 -19.73 32.44
C THR A 76 10.14 -18.32 32.70
N GLY A 77 8.92 -17.99 32.27
CA GLY A 77 8.36 -16.64 32.27
C GLY A 77 9.06 -15.69 31.27
N LYS A 78 9.98 -16.19 30.45
CA LYS A 78 10.76 -15.36 29.52
C LYS A 78 9.88 -14.90 28.36
N MET A 79 9.90 -13.60 28.09
CA MET A 79 9.15 -13.00 27.00
C MET A 79 10.04 -12.70 25.79
N ILE A 80 9.63 -13.18 24.63
CA ILE A 80 10.26 -12.90 23.33
C ILE A 80 9.32 -11.98 22.56
N SER A 81 9.76 -10.77 22.23
CA SER A 81 9.00 -9.80 21.44
C SER A 81 9.66 -9.57 20.07
N THR A 82 8.83 -9.44 19.03
CA THR A 82 9.27 -9.20 17.64
C THR A 82 8.26 -8.34 16.89
N GLU A 83 8.73 -7.64 15.86
CA GLU A 83 7.90 -6.77 15.04
C GLU A 83 7.11 -7.50 13.96
N THR A 84 7.60 -8.67 13.54
CA THR A 84 7.01 -9.48 12.49
C THR A 84 6.72 -10.89 13.00
N LEU A 85 5.70 -11.52 12.40
CA LEU A 85 5.38 -12.92 12.70
C LEU A 85 6.51 -13.86 12.23
N ASP A 86 7.21 -13.49 11.17
CA ASP A 86 8.35 -14.24 10.61
C ASP A 86 9.51 -14.29 11.61
N ASP A 87 9.86 -13.15 12.22
CA ASP A 87 10.91 -13.11 13.23
C ASP A 87 10.54 -13.94 14.46
N LEU A 88 9.27 -13.88 14.89
CA LEU A 88 8.82 -14.70 16.01
C LEU A 88 8.93 -16.18 15.66
N SER A 89 8.45 -16.56 14.47
CA SER A 89 8.50 -17.92 13.92
C SER A 89 9.90 -18.51 13.98
N ASN A 90 10.90 -17.71 13.57
CA ASN A 90 12.31 -18.11 13.65
C ASN A 90 12.80 -18.23 15.10
N LYS A 91 12.45 -17.29 15.98
CA LYS A 91 12.94 -17.29 17.38
C LYS A 91 12.40 -18.44 18.23
N ILE A 92 11.16 -18.88 18.00
CA ILE A 92 10.55 -19.99 18.77
C ILE A 92 10.48 -21.30 17.98
N ASN A 93 11.17 -21.36 16.84
CA ASN A 93 11.26 -22.52 15.96
C ASN A 93 9.88 -23.18 15.68
N SER A 94 8.92 -22.36 15.24
CA SER A 94 7.57 -22.82 14.92
C SER A 94 7.05 -22.10 13.69
N SER A 95 6.14 -22.71 12.92
CA SER A 95 5.63 -22.09 11.69
C SER A 95 4.71 -20.90 11.96
N LYS A 96 4.70 -19.92 11.07
CA LYS A 96 3.77 -18.77 11.11
C LYS A 96 2.31 -19.21 11.23
N SER A 97 1.94 -20.27 10.52
CA SER A 97 0.59 -20.83 10.52
C SER A 97 0.24 -21.40 11.88
N SER A 98 1.16 -22.14 12.52
CA SER A 98 0.98 -22.65 13.88
C SER A 98 0.82 -21.51 14.87
N ILE A 99 1.69 -20.50 14.82
CA ILE A 99 1.63 -19.35 15.73
C ILE A 99 0.32 -18.58 15.57
N SER A 100 -0.12 -18.34 14.33
CA SER A 100 -1.38 -17.65 14.05
C SER A 100 -2.57 -18.43 14.58
N ARG A 101 -2.62 -19.75 14.29
CA ARG A 101 -3.67 -20.63 14.79
C ARG A 101 -3.71 -20.63 16.30
N CYS A 102 -2.58 -20.85 16.96
CA CYS A 102 -2.48 -20.88 18.42
C CYS A 102 -2.91 -19.56 19.06
N TYR A 103 -2.58 -18.43 18.45
CA TYR A 103 -3.05 -17.13 18.89
C TYR A 103 -4.59 -16.99 18.82
N TYR A 104 -5.21 -17.39 17.70
CA TYR A 104 -6.67 -17.30 17.54
C TYR A 104 -7.43 -18.29 18.40
N GLU A 105 -6.89 -19.50 18.59
CA GLU A 105 -7.47 -20.56 19.41
C GLU A 105 -7.11 -20.43 20.89
N ASN A 106 -6.26 -19.46 21.25
CA ASN A 106 -5.76 -19.24 22.61
C ASN A 106 -5.12 -20.50 23.25
N ILE A 107 -4.35 -21.24 22.44
CA ILE A 107 -3.60 -22.43 22.83
C ILE A 107 -2.09 -22.19 22.76
N TYR A 108 -1.29 -23.08 23.36
CA TYR A 108 0.16 -22.94 23.40
C TYR A 108 0.83 -23.44 22.13
N VAL A 109 1.76 -22.65 21.58
CA VAL A 109 2.64 -23.10 20.51
C VAL A 109 3.66 -24.06 21.08
N ASN A 110 3.81 -25.22 20.44
CA ASN A 110 4.68 -26.32 20.89
C ASN A 110 4.43 -26.74 22.35
N GLY A 111 3.22 -26.50 22.89
CA GLY A 111 2.89 -26.76 24.30
C GLY A 111 3.59 -25.86 25.32
N GLN A 112 4.40 -24.89 24.89
CA GLN A 112 5.29 -24.11 25.75
C GLN A 112 5.04 -22.60 25.69
N TYR A 113 4.69 -22.07 24.52
CA TYR A 113 4.64 -20.63 24.33
C TYR A 113 3.21 -20.10 24.27
N LYS A 114 2.89 -19.14 25.14
CA LYS A 114 1.67 -18.35 25.07
C LYS A 114 1.88 -17.18 24.10
N ILE A 115 1.07 -17.10 23.06
CA ILE A 115 1.19 -16.06 22.03
C ILE A 115 0.25 -14.90 22.32
N THR A 116 0.78 -13.68 22.32
CA THR A 116 -0.02 -12.46 22.38
C THR A 116 0.45 -11.48 21.31
N ARG A 117 -0.39 -10.51 20.97
CA ARG A 117 0.00 -9.39 20.11
C ARG A 117 -0.53 -8.09 20.68
N THR A 118 0.25 -7.04 20.56
CA THR A 118 -0.15 -5.68 20.93
C THR A 118 -0.12 -4.80 19.69
N GLU A 119 -1.19 -4.06 19.45
CA GLU A 119 -1.21 -3.08 18.36
C GLU A 119 -0.17 -2.01 18.64
N ARG A 120 0.58 -1.65 17.60
CA ARG A 120 1.58 -0.60 17.64
C ARG A 120 1.28 0.42 16.55
N LYS A 121 1.69 1.66 16.80
CA LYS A 121 1.87 2.61 15.70
C LYS A 121 2.94 2.04 14.77
N PRO A 122 2.86 2.29 13.45
CA PRO A 122 3.97 1.96 12.57
C PRO A 122 5.26 2.53 13.18
N SER A 123 6.17 1.66 13.63
CA SER A 123 7.54 2.09 13.82
C SER A 123 8.04 2.24 12.39
N PHE A 124 8.38 3.47 12.00
CA PHE A 124 9.15 3.71 10.78
C PHE A 124 10.64 3.39 11.00
N SER A 125 10.93 2.63 12.05
CA SER A 125 12.26 2.28 12.51
C SER A 125 12.33 0.77 12.66
N SER A 126 12.61 0.12 11.55
CA SER A 126 13.35 -1.14 11.57
C SER A 126 14.74 -0.76 11.06
N THR A 127 15.73 -0.79 11.95
CA THR A 127 17.17 -0.98 11.64
C THR A 127 17.52 -0.63 10.21
N HIS A 128 18.02 0.59 9.96
CA HIS A 128 18.33 1.13 8.63
C HIS A 128 19.32 0.22 7.88
N GLU A 129 18.83 -0.88 7.32
CA GLU A 129 19.60 -1.83 6.51
C GLU A 129 19.96 -1.17 5.18
N PHE A 130 19.29 -0.07 4.82
CA PHE A 130 19.48 0.64 3.57
C PHE A 130 19.72 2.13 3.78
N ILE A 131 20.61 2.68 2.97
CA ILE A 131 20.73 4.13 2.71
C ILE A 131 19.81 4.45 1.53
N TRP A 132 18.96 5.45 1.70
CA TRP A 132 18.05 5.95 0.68
C TRP A 132 18.68 7.13 -0.03
N ILE A 133 18.68 7.09 -1.36
CA ILE A 133 19.36 8.06 -2.21
C ILE A 133 18.35 8.66 -3.19
N ALA A 134 18.42 9.97 -3.39
CA ALA A 134 17.71 10.66 -4.46
C ALA A 134 18.68 11.53 -5.27
N ASP A 135 18.73 11.28 -6.57
CA ASP A 135 19.52 12.02 -7.54
C ASP A 135 18.60 12.83 -8.45
N ASN A 136 18.83 14.13 -8.57
CA ASN A 136 18.08 14.98 -9.50
C ASN A 136 18.76 14.98 -10.87
N ASN A 137 18.05 14.48 -11.88
CA ASN A 137 18.54 14.40 -13.25
C ASN A 137 18.77 15.78 -13.91
N TYR A 138 18.27 16.87 -13.33
CA TYR A 138 18.33 18.21 -13.93
C TYR A 138 19.26 19.16 -13.19
N THR A 139 19.41 19.01 -11.87
CA THR A 139 20.07 20.00 -11.00
C THR A 139 21.34 19.49 -10.35
N ASN A 140 21.74 18.22 -10.58
CA ASN A 140 22.82 17.53 -9.87
C ASN A 140 22.65 17.50 -8.34
N GLU A 141 21.44 17.79 -7.83
CA GLU A 141 21.14 17.66 -6.40
C GLU A 141 21.13 16.19 -6.00
N HIS A 142 21.79 15.90 -4.89
CA HIS A 142 21.95 14.56 -4.36
C HIS A 142 21.61 14.56 -2.87
N PHE A 143 20.71 13.66 -2.47
CA PHE A 143 20.31 13.48 -1.08
C PHE A 143 20.52 12.04 -0.65
N GLU A 144 21.18 11.85 0.49
CA GLU A 144 21.32 10.55 1.14
C GLU A 144 20.76 10.63 2.56
N THR A 145 19.94 9.65 2.92
CA THR A 145 19.37 9.54 4.27
C THR A 145 19.29 8.08 4.68
N GLU A 146 19.31 7.82 5.99
CA GLU A 146 19.11 6.45 6.46
C GLU A 146 17.63 6.05 6.41
N SER A 147 16.72 7.03 6.37
CA SER A 147 15.29 6.81 6.46
C SER A 147 14.54 7.28 5.21
N CYS A 148 13.68 6.41 4.68
CA CYS A 148 12.74 6.78 3.62
C CYS A 148 11.85 7.99 4.01
N TYR A 149 11.61 8.20 5.29
CA TYR A 149 10.81 9.31 5.79
C TYR A 149 11.55 10.65 5.71
N GLU A 150 12.85 10.66 6.03
CA GLU A 150 13.68 11.86 5.91
C GLU A 150 13.82 12.26 4.45
N LEU A 151 14.08 11.29 3.57
CA LEU A 151 14.11 11.54 2.13
C LEU A 151 12.76 12.09 1.63
N ALA A 152 11.64 11.53 2.09
CA ALA A 152 10.31 12.00 1.73
C ALA A 152 10.09 13.47 2.14
N LYS A 153 10.56 13.87 3.33
CA LYS A 153 10.52 15.27 3.78
C LYS A 153 11.38 16.18 2.91
N MET A 154 12.62 15.78 2.61
CA MET A 154 13.55 16.58 1.80
C MET A 154 12.99 16.82 0.39
N LEU A 155 12.33 15.83 -0.19
CA LEU A 155 11.76 15.91 -1.53
C LEU A 155 10.36 16.55 -1.58
N ASP A 156 9.76 16.83 -0.42
CA ASP A 156 8.35 17.22 -0.28
C ASP A 156 7.41 16.22 -0.98
N LEU A 157 7.59 14.94 -0.64
CA LEU A 157 6.83 13.81 -1.17
C LEU A 157 6.24 12.99 -0.03
N SER A 158 5.21 12.20 -0.33
CA SER A 158 4.76 11.16 0.61
C SER A 158 5.75 9.99 0.63
N VAL A 159 5.89 9.31 1.77
CA VAL A 159 6.68 8.07 1.89
C VAL A 159 6.27 7.03 0.86
N SER A 160 4.96 6.91 0.60
CA SER A 160 4.43 5.99 -0.41
C SER A 160 4.90 6.36 -1.82
N SER A 161 4.96 7.65 -2.13
CA SER A 161 5.47 8.15 -3.41
C SER A 161 6.94 7.80 -3.59
N VAL A 162 7.77 8.01 -2.56
CA VAL A 162 9.20 7.67 -2.56
C VAL A 162 9.41 6.18 -2.84
N VAL A 163 8.68 5.32 -2.12
CA VAL A 163 8.76 3.86 -2.31
C VAL A 163 8.31 3.45 -3.72
N ASN A 164 7.23 4.04 -4.23
CA ASN A 164 6.69 3.71 -5.55
C ASN A 164 7.62 4.16 -6.67
N LEU A 165 8.15 5.39 -6.61
CA LEU A 165 9.11 5.90 -7.59
C LEU A 165 10.35 5.00 -7.67
N ARG A 166 10.90 4.60 -6.51
CA ARG A 166 12.01 3.64 -6.44
C ARG A 166 11.67 2.28 -7.06
N LYS A 167 10.46 1.76 -6.82
CA LYS A 167 10.03 0.46 -7.38
C LYS A 167 9.82 0.54 -8.89
N MET A 168 9.32 1.67 -9.39
CA MET A 168 9.02 1.87 -10.80
C MET A 168 10.25 2.32 -11.61
N GLY A 169 11.34 2.72 -10.94
CA GLY A 169 12.52 3.28 -11.60
C GLY A 169 12.23 4.59 -12.35
N LYS A 170 11.20 5.34 -11.90
CA LYS A 170 10.78 6.60 -12.54
C LYS A 170 11.25 7.80 -11.74
N ALA A 171 11.54 8.88 -12.45
CA ALA A 171 11.78 10.18 -11.83
C ALA A 171 10.48 10.77 -11.25
N SER A 172 10.62 11.51 -10.15
CA SER A 172 9.54 12.35 -9.63
C SER A 172 9.25 13.51 -10.59
N LYS A 173 8.14 14.24 -10.35
CA LYS A 173 7.83 15.47 -11.12
C LYS A 173 8.94 16.53 -11.06
N LYS A 174 9.75 16.52 -10.00
CA LYS A 174 10.88 17.44 -9.79
C LYS A 174 12.21 16.89 -10.35
N GLY A 175 12.21 15.73 -11.00
CA GLY A 175 13.39 15.13 -11.63
C GLY A 175 14.18 14.14 -10.77
N TYR A 176 13.73 13.86 -9.54
CA TYR A 176 14.46 12.95 -8.64
C TYR A 176 14.23 11.48 -8.97
N VAL A 177 15.31 10.74 -9.22
CA VAL A 177 15.35 9.29 -9.30
C VAL A 177 15.74 8.73 -7.93
N ILE A 178 14.99 7.74 -7.44
CA ILE A 178 15.14 7.25 -6.07
C ILE A 178 15.73 5.85 -6.09
N SER A 179 16.81 5.65 -5.34
CA SER A 179 17.47 4.37 -5.17
C SER A 179 17.69 4.05 -3.67
N ARG A 180 18.12 2.83 -3.38
CA ARG A 180 18.55 2.46 -2.02
C ARG A 180 19.66 1.43 -2.07
N ILE A 181 20.66 1.58 -1.21
CA ILE A 181 21.83 0.72 -1.13
C ILE A 181 21.84 0.05 0.23
N LYS A 182 22.15 -1.25 0.29
CA LYS A 182 22.26 -1.97 1.56
C LYS A 182 23.51 -1.49 2.30
N LYS A 183 23.39 -1.16 3.59
CA LYS A 183 24.55 -0.87 4.46
C LYS A 183 25.43 -2.12 4.53
N ALA A 184 26.75 -1.90 4.38
CA ALA A 184 27.75 -2.95 4.50
C ALA A 184 27.88 -3.45 5.94
#